data_AF-A0ABD2MKT8-F1
#
_entry.id   AF-A0ABD2MKT8-F1
#
_cell.length_a   1.000
_cell.length_b   1.000
_cell.length_c   1.000
_cell.angle_alpha   90.00
_cell.angle_beta   90.00
_cell.angle_gamma   90.00
#
_symmetry.space_group_name_H-M   'P 1'
#
loop_
_entity.id
_entity.type
_entity.pdbx_description
1 polymer ?
#
loop_
_entity_poly.entity_id
_entity_poly.type
_entity_poly.pdbx_seq_one_letter_code
_entity_poly.pdbx_strand_id
1 'polypeptide(L)' 'FHNMPREYIRKSEKNEWLESTLQEAFAAVRYGRKVREVGRPLNIPESTLRNKLKTNRSNKLRMGRKPVFNEE' A
#
# COMPACT_ATOMS: atom_id res chain seq x y z
N PHE A 1 19.90 -34.15 -10.02
CA PHE A 1 18.78 -33.23 -9.68
C PHE A 1 19.35 -32.10 -8.84
N HIS A 2 19.48 -30.90 -9.40
CA HIS A 2 19.86 -29.74 -8.61
C HIS A 2 18.62 -29.29 -7.82
N ASN A 3 18.69 -29.39 -6.49
CA ASN A 3 17.64 -28.93 -5.58
C ASN A 3 17.57 -27.40 -5.61
N MET A 4 16.78 -26.83 -6.51
CA MET A 4 16.32 -25.44 -6.35
C MET A 4 15.15 -25.45 -5.37
N PRO A 5 15.26 -24.85 -4.18
CA PRO A 5 14.13 -24.71 -3.29
C PRO A 5 13.05 -23.89 -4.01
N ARG A 6 11.85 -24.46 -4.15
CA ARG A 6 10.69 -23.82 -4.77
C ARG A 6 10.02 -22.78 -3.88
N GLU A 7 10.45 -22.69 -2.62
CA GLU A 7 9.86 -21.81 -1.62
C GLU A 7 10.68 -20.52 -1.50
N TYR A 8 10.01 -19.40 -1.74
CA TYR A 8 10.59 -18.09 -1.50
C TYR A 8 10.43 -17.71 -0.03
N ILE A 9 11.54 -17.70 0.71
CA ILE A 9 11.59 -17.12 2.07
C ILE A 9 11.75 -15.62 1.95
N ARG A 10 10.76 -14.88 2.49
CA ARG A 10 10.77 -13.42 2.45
C ARG A 10 11.85 -12.86 3.39
N LYS A 11 12.68 -11.94 2.89
CA LYS A 11 13.78 -11.30 3.64
C LYS A 11 13.41 -10.03 4.42
N SER A 12 12.14 -9.63 4.39
CA SER A 12 11.67 -8.40 5.04
C SER A 12 10.52 -8.73 5.96
N GLU A 13 10.43 -8.00 7.06
CA GLU A 13 9.26 -8.04 7.94
C GLU A 13 8.11 -7.23 7.33
N LYS A 14 6.88 -7.60 7.71
CA LYS A 14 5.67 -6.88 7.32
C LYS A 14 5.37 -5.87 8.43
N ASN A 15 4.92 -4.67 8.06
CA ASN A 15 4.32 -3.72 9.01
C ASN A 15 5.27 -3.20 10.11
N GLU A 16 6.57 -3.08 9.85
CA GLU A 16 7.52 -2.45 10.80
C GLU A 16 7.28 -0.93 10.99
N TRP A 17 6.46 -0.31 10.14
CA TRP A 17 6.24 1.14 10.16
C TRP A 17 5.15 1.53 11.15
N LEU A 18 5.42 2.59 11.89
CA LEU A 18 4.44 3.19 12.78
C LEU A 18 3.26 3.77 11.98
N GLU A 19 2.06 3.74 12.56
CA GLU A 19 0.86 4.27 11.92
C GLU A 19 1.00 5.77 11.61
N SER A 20 1.63 6.54 12.51
CA SER A 20 1.90 7.97 12.28
C SER A 20 2.77 8.21 11.06
N THR A 21 3.82 7.38 10.87
CA THR A 21 4.73 7.45 9.73
C THR A 21 4.01 7.14 8.42
N LEU A 22 3.10 6.17 8.43
CA LEU A 22 2.27 5.85 7.26
C LEU A 22 1.31 7.00 6.93
N GLN A 23 0.69 7.60 7.95
CA GLN A 23 -0.25 8.69 7.77
C GLN A 23 0.43 9.95 7.23
N GLU A 24 1.63 10.27 7.73
CA GLU A 24 2.48 11.34 7.18
C GLU A 24 2.82 11.07 5.71
N ALA A 25 3.20 9.83 5.38
CA ALA A 25 3.50 9.45 4.01
C ALA A 25 2.28 9.63 3.08
N PHE A 26 1.09 9.22 3.51
CA PHE A 26 -0.14 9.38 2.73
C PHE A 26 -0.51 10.86 2.55
N ALA A 27 -0.34 11.67 3.59
CA ALA A 27 -0.57 13.11 3.52
C ALA A 27 0.36 13.74 2.47
N ALA A 28 1.67 13.48 2.55
CA ALA A 28 2.66 14.02 1.62
C ALA A 28 2.37 13.64 0.16
N VAL A 29 1.97 12.39 -0.09
CA VAL A 29 1.56 11.95 -1.44
C VAL A 29 0.27 12.65 -1.90
N ARG A 30 -0.70 12.85 -0.99
CA ARG A 30 -1.94 13.57 -1.30
C ARG A 30 -1.70 15.04 -1.64
N TYR A 31 -0.70 15.67 -1.05
CA TYR A 31 -0.23 17.02 -1.40
C TYR A 31 0.53 17.10 -2.73
N GLY A 32 0.67 15.98 -3.45
CA GLY A 32 1.24 15.96 -4.80
C GLY A 32 2.72 15.55 -4.87
N ARG A 33 3.33 15.13 -3.75
CA ARG A 33 4.69 14.57 -3.80
C ARG A 33 4.69 13.17 -4.42
N LYS A 34 5.79 12.81 -5.09
CA LYS A 34 5.92 11.48 -5.70
C LYS A 34 6.08 10.41 -4.61
N VAL A 35 5.42 9.26 -4.80
CA VAL A 35 5.48 8.13 -3.85
C VAL A 35 6.92 7.72 -3.52
N ARG A 36 7.79 7.68 -4.53
CA ARG A 36 9.21 7.34 -4.38
C ARG A 36 9.99 8.37 -3.56
N GLU A 37 9.65 9.65 -3.67
CA GLU A 37 10.28 10.73 -2.91
C GLU A 37 9.90 10.69 -1.43
N VAL A 38 8.66 10.28 -1.13
CA VAL A 38 8.15 10.15 0.24
C VAL A 38 8.60 8.85 0.92
N GLY A 39 8.70 7.75 0.18
CA GLY A 39 9.10 6.45 0.75
C GLY A 39 10.57 6.37 1.17
N ARG A 40 11.47 7.05 0.45
CA ARG A 40 12.91 7.08 0.75
C ARG A 40 13.23 7.56 2.17
N PRO A 41 12.78 8.74 2.63
CA PRO A 41 13.10 9.24 3.96
C PRO A 41 12.47 8.41 5.08
N LEU A 42 11.31 7.80 4.83
CA LEU A 42 10.57 7.02 5.83
C LEU A 42 10.96 5.53 5.84
N ASN A 43 11.93 5.13 5.02
CA ASN A 43 12.34 3.74 4.81
C ASN A 43 11.15 2.81 4.46
N ILE A 44 10.16 3.32 3.71
CA ILE A 44 9.02 2.54 3.23
C ILE A 44 9.23 2.24 1.74
N PRO A 45 9.23 0.95 1.33
CA PRO A 45 9.27 0.59 -0.07
C PRO A 45 8.13 1.24 -0.86
N GLU A 46 8.44 1.74 -2.05
CA GLU A 46 7.46 2.40 -2.93
C GLU A 46 6.27 1.49 -3.23
N SER A 47 6.53 0.20 -3.48
CA SER A 47 5.50 -0.81 -3.73
C SER A 47 4.51 -0.93 -2.56
N THR A 48 5.01 -0.88 -1.32
CA THR A 48 4.19 -0.90 -0.11
C THR A 48 3.31 0.33 -0.03
N LEU A 49 3.87 1.53 -0.19
CA LEU A 49 3.09 2.78 -0.16
C LEU A 49 2.01 2.79 -1.24
N ARG A 50 2.36 2.36 -2.46
CA ARG A 50 1.43 2.31 -3.59
C ARG A 50 0.30 1.32 -3.37
N ASN A 51 0.59 0.17 -2.75
CA ASN A 51 -0.44 -0.81 -2.39
C ASN A 51 -1.35 -0.27 -1.28
N LYS A 52 -0.78 0.29 -0.22
CA LYS A 52 -1.55 0.88 0.89
C LYS A 52 -2.42 2.05 0.42
N LEU A 53 -1.93 2.92 -0.47
CA LEU A 53 -2.71 4.02 -1.06
C LEU A 53 -3.92 3.53 -1.88
N LYS A 54 -3.82 2.36 -2.52
CA LYS A 54 -4.95 1.73 -3.22
C LYS A 54 -5.95 1.13 -2.22
N THR A 55 -5.47 0.42 -1.21
CA THR A 55 -6.33 -0.23 -0.20
C THR A 55 -7.01 0.75 0.74
N ASN A 56 -6.33 1.84 1.12
CA ASN A 56 -6.87 2.90 1.98
C ASN A 56 -7.96 3.73 1.26
N ARG A 57 -8.14 3.56 -0.06
CA ARG A 57 -9.07 4.37 -0.86
C ARG A 57 -10.50 3.84 -1.01
N SER A 58 -10.89 2.73 -0.41
CA SER A 58 -12.31 2.34 -0.48
C SER A 58 -12.74 1.32 0.56
N ASN A 59 -13.44 1.79 1.60
CA ASN A 59 -14.43 1.01 2.35
C ASN A 59 -15.68 0.63 1.51
N LYS A 60 -15.63 0.77 0.19
CA LYS A 60 -16.64 0.22 -0.73
C LYS A 60 -15.90 -0.73 -1.68
N LEU A 61 -15.45 -1.87 -1.15
CA LEU A 61 -15.09 -3.01 -2.00
C LEU A 61 -16.38 -3.49 -2.67
N ARG A 62 -16.66 -2.95 -3.86
CA ARG A 62 -17.84 -3.34 -4.62
C ARG A 62 -17.46 -4.57 -5.41
N MET A 63 -17.56 -5.72 -4.76
CA MET A 63 -17.35 -7.05 -5.35
C MET A 63 -18.54 -7.43 -6.24
N GLY A 64 -18.92 -6.55 -7.18
CA GLY A 64 -20.11 -6.73 -8.01
C GLY A 64 -20.52 -5.49 -8.82
N ARG A 65 -21.67 -5.61 -9.48
CA ARG A 65 -22.24 -4.57 -10.37
C ARG A 65 -22.50 -3.26 -9.63
N LYS A 66 -22.44 -2.13 -10.35
CA LYS A 66 -22.78 -0.82 -9.75
C LYS A 66 -24.24 -0.79 -9.28
N PRO A 67 -24.59 -0.20 -8.10
CA PRO A 67 -25.95 -0.32 -7.62
C PRO A 67 -26.79 0.56 -8.54
N VAL A 68 -28.00 0.12 -8.85
CA VAL A 68 -28.86 0.93 -9.73
C VAL A 68 -29.46 2.10 -8.94
N PHE A 69 -29.55 1.96 -7.61
CA PHE A 69 -30.10 2.96 -6.72
C PHE A 69 -29.01 3.92 -6.24
N ASN A 70 -29.23 5.21 -6.45
CA ASN A 70 -28.51 6.27 -5.77
C ASN A 70 -29.08 6.40 -4.35
N GLU A 71 -28.21 6.44 -3.35
CA GLU A 71 -28.58 6.83 -1.99
C GLU A 71 -28.73 8.36 -2.01
N GLU A 72 -29.94 8.88 -1.79
CA GLU A 72 -30.22 10.31 -1.55
C GLU A 72 -29.63 10.77 -0.21
#